data_AF-A0AAD5NIQ3-F1
#
_entry.id   AF-A0AAD5NIQ3-F1
#
_cell.length_a   1.000
_cell.length_b   1.000
_cell.length_c   1.000
_cell.angle_alpha   90.00
_cell.angle_beta   90.00
_cell.angle_gamma   90.00
#
_symmetry.space_group_name_H-M   'P 1'
#
loop_
_entity.id
_entity.type
_entity.pdbx_description
1 polymer ?
#
loop_
_entity_poly.entity_id
_entity_poly.type
_entity_poly.pdbx_seq_one_letter_code
_entity_poly.pdbx_strand_id
1 'polypeptide(L)'
;MWSVDNRSMIRSALAGGRYSNKDVIASVILGTGTNAAYVERAQAIPKWHGVPSKSGEMVINMEWGNFRSSHLPLTEYDHALDADSLNPGEQIFEKMISGMYLGEIIRRVLCRMAEEAAFFGDTVPPKLKVPFVLRTPEMSAMHHDQSSDLKVVENKLKDVLEISNTSLRMRRTIVELCNIVATRGARLAAAGILGILKKMGRDIARDGEKQKTVVALDGGLYEHYSEYSKCLANTLEELLGEEVYKSIFVEHANDGSGIGAALLAASHSLYRPADSS
;
A
#
# COMPACT_ATOMS: atom_id res chain seq x y z
N MET A 1 9.87 -17.32 1.70
CA MET A 1 10.92 -16.58 0.96
C MET A 1 10.63 -15.07 0.94
N TRP A 2 9.42 -14.61 0.61
CA TRP A 2 9.03 -13.17 0.58
C TRP A 2 9.09 -12.38 1.91
N SER A 3 8.88 -12.99 3.08
CA SER A 3 8.83 -12.25 4.37
C SER A 3 10.19 -11.73 4.85
N VAL A 4 11.31 -12.32 4.42
CA VAL A 4 12.65 -11.88 4.86
C VAL A 4 13.11 -10.64 4.07
N ASP A 5 12.80 -10.58 2.76
CA ASP A 5 13.15 -9.44 1.91
C ASP A 5 12.37 -8.16 2.25
N ASN A 6 11.08 -8.27 2.60
CA ASN A 6 10.28 -7.08 2.93
C ASN A 6 10.74 -6.39 4.24
N ARG A 7 11.28 -7.17 5.19
CA ARG A 7 11.79 -6.69 6.50
C ARG A 7 13.08 -5.88 6.39
N SER A 8 13.99 -6.29 5.52
CA SER A 8 15.24 -5.54 5.26
C SER A 8 14.96 -4.35 4.35
N MET A 9 14.08 -4.51 3.36
CA MET A 9 13.73 -3.49 2.38
C MET A 9 13.08 -2.26 3.02
N ILE A 10 12.08 -2.42 3.90
CA ILE A 10 11.39 -1.26 4.50
C ILE A 10 12.32 -0.42 5.40
N ARG A 11 13.24 -1.06 6.12
CA ARG A 11 14.24 -0.37 6.95
C ARG A 11 15.27 0.35 6.09
N SER A 12 15.67 -0.28 4.99
CA SER A 12 16.57 0.29 4.01
C SER A 12 15.93 1.52 3.34
N ALA A 13 14.66 1.45 2.94
CA ALA A 13 13.92 2.58 2.38
C ALA A 13 13.90 3.78 3.35
N LEU A 14 13.65 3.54 4.65
CA LEU A 14 13.67 4.61 5.65
C LEU A 14 15.06 5.21 5.85
N ALA A 15 16.09 4.37 5.92
CA ALA A 15 17.47 4.84 6.04
C ALA A 15 17.92 5.64 4.81
N GLY A 16 17.58 5.17 3.61
CA GLY A 16 17.85 5.86 2.35
C GLY A 16 17.14 7.21 2.25
N GLY A 17 15.84 7.24 2.57
CA GLY A 17 15.07 8.47 2.62
C GLY A 17 15.66 9.48 3.62
N ARG A 18 15.99 9.02 4.83
CA ARG A 18 16.52 9.89 5.90
C ARG A 18 17.93 10.39 5.66
N TYR A 19 18.76 9.62 4.94
CA TYR A 19 20.07 10.07 4.48
C TYR A 19 19.95 11.25 3.52
N SER A 20 19.02 11.17 2.56
CA SER A 20 18.79 12.23 1.57
C SER A 20 18.00 13.42 2.14
N ASN A 21 17.10 13.15 3.10
CA ASN A 21 16.18 14.15 3.64
C ASN A 21 15.90 13.85 5.14
N LYS A 22 16.44 14.68 6.03
CA LYS A 22 16.31 14.49 7.50
C LYS A 22 14.87 14.59 8.02
N ASP A 23 13.96 15.16 7.23
CA ASP A 23 12.53 15.27 7.57
C ASP A 23 11.76 13.97 7.30
N VAL A 24 12.39 12.95 6.71
CA VAL A 24 11.80 11.61 6.57
C VAL A 24 11.67 10.95 7.93
N ILE A 25 10.42 10.68 8.30
CA ILE A 25 10.05 10.08 9.59
C ILE A 25 9.48 8.67 9.46
N ALA A 26 8.94 8.34 8.28
CA ALA A 26 8.29 7.08 8.00
C ALA A 26 8.50 6.68 6.54
N SER A 27 8.51 5.38 6.31
CA SER A 27 8.52 4.77 4.99
C SER A 27 7.41 3.76 4.88
N VAL A 28 6.81 3.68 3.69
CA VAL A 28 5.68 2.80 3.38
C VAL A 28 5.93 2.14 2.04
N ILE A 29 5.76 0.82 2.00
CA ILE A 29 5.76 0.04 0.76
C ILE A 29 4.33 -0.33 0.42
N LEU A 30 3.90 0.05 -0.78
CA LEU A 30 2.63 -0.31 -1.41
C LEU A 30 2.94 -0.92 -2.77
N GLY A 31 3.10 -2.24 -2.82
CA GLY A 31 3.41 -3.00 -4.02
C GLY A 31 2.61 -4.29 -4.07
N THR A 32 3.25 -5.40 -4.48
CA THR A 32 2.64 -6.74 -4.37
C THR A 32 2.24 -7.05 -2.93
N GLY A 33 3.14 -6.77 -1.97
CA GLY A 33 2.83 -6.77 -0.55
C GLY A 33 2.81 -5.35 0.02
N THR A 34 2.68 -5.23 1.34
CA THR A 34 2.78 -3.94 2.01
C THR A 34 3.49 -4.00 3.37
N ASN A 35 4.23 -2.95 3.71
CA ASN A 35 4.81 -2.77 5.02
C ASN A 35 5.03 -1.29 5.34
N ALA A 36 5.29 -0.97 6.60
CA ALA A 36 5.70 0.35 7.03
C ALA A 36 6.80 0.29 8.09
N ALA A 37 7.64 1.32 8.08
CA ALA A 37 8.59 1.58 9.14
C ALA A 37 8.56 3.06 9.52
N TYR A 38 8.90 3.37 10.77
CA TYR A 38 9.02 4.75 11.24
C TYR A 38 10.10 4.90 12.30
N VAL A 39 10.47 6.15 12.58
CA VAL A 39 11.43 6.50 13.63
C VAL A 39 10.70 6.78 14.95
N GLU A 40 10.93 5.94 15.95
CA GLU A 40 10.38 6.07 17.30
C GLU A 40 11.45 6.55 18.29
N ARG A 41 11.03 7.19 19.39
CA ARG A 41 11.91 7.48 20.52
C ARG A 41 12.19 6.18 21.27
N ALA A 42 13.46 5.80 21.41
CA ALA A 42 13.86 4.55 22.06
C ALA A 42 13.27 4.39 23.48
N GLN A 43 13.18 5.48 24.24
CA GLN A 43 12.58 5.52 25.58
C GLN A 43 11.06 5.28 25.60
N ALA A 44 10.38 5.42 24.46
CA ALA A 44 8.94 5.20 24.33
C ALA A 44 8.60 3.76 23.92
N ILE A 45 9.56 2.83 23.99
CA ILE A 45 9.39 1.41 23.64
C ILE A 45 9.56 0.55 24.91
N PRO A 46 8.49 0.27 25.67
CA PRO A 46 8.59 -0.43 26.96
C PRO A 46 9.20 -1.83 26.88
N LYS A 47 9.05 -2.52 25.74
CA LYS A 47 9.63 -3.87 25.53
C LYS A 47 11.14 -3.86 25.24
N TRP A 48 11.71 -2.71 24.90
CA TRP A 48 13.11 -2.59 24.55
C TRP A 48 13.96 -2.25 25.78
N HIS A 49 14.87 -3.15 26.12
CA HIS A 49 15.78 -3.00 27.27
C HIS A 49 17.26 -2.92 26.84
N GLY A 50 17.52 -2.80 25.53
CA GLY A 50 18.87 -2.69 24.99
C GLY A 50 19.45 -1.28 25.13
N VAL A 51 20.74 -1.15 24.83
CA VAL A 51 21.43 0.15 24.89
C VAL A 51 20.78 1.13 23.90
N PRO A 52 20.37 2.33 24.34
CA PRO A 52 19.83 3.35 23.45
C PRO A 52 20.86 3.74 22.38
N SER A 53 20.37 4.06 21.18
CA SER A 53 21.21 4.71 20.17
C SER A 53 21.68 6.08 20.68
N LYS A 54 22.79 6.59 20.14
CA LYS A 54 23.30 7.93 20.51
C LYS A 54 22.30 9.06 20.28
N SER A 55 21.42 8.93 19.28
CA SER A 55 20.37 9.92 18.99
C SER A 55 19.11 9.75 19.85
N GLY A 56 18.99 8.63 20.57
CA GLY A 56 17.74 8.26 21.26
C GLY A 56 16.62 7.83 20.29
N GLU A 57 16.92 7.67 19.00
CA GLU A 57 15.99 7.24 17.97
C GLU A 57 16.13 5.74 17.68
N MET A 58 15.02 5.08 17.36
CA MET A 58 14.95 3.66 17.02
C MET A 58 14.03 3.46 15.81
N VAL A 59 14.53 2.79 14.78
CA VAL A 59 13.69 2.40 13.63
C VAL A 59 12.80 1.22 14.04
N ILE A 60 11.49 1.39 13.87
CA ILE A 60 10.49 0.35 14.04
C ILE A 60 10.10 -0.18 12.67
N ASN A 61 10.38 -1.46 12.41
CA ASN A 61 9.67 -2.20 11.37
C ASN A 61 8.32 -2.66 11.96
N MET A 62 7.21 -2.22 11.36
CA MET A 62 5.89 -2.46 11.92
C MET A 62 5.32 -3.83 11.56
N GLU A 63 5.72 -4.41 10.42
CA GLU A 63 5.02 -5.57 9.83
C GLU A 63 3.50 -5.35 9.80
N TRP A 64 3.08 -4.16 9.35
CA TRP A 64 1.71 -3.68 9.54
C TRP A 64 0.65 -4.47 8.75
N GLY A 65 1.07 -5.37 7.86
CA GLY A 65 0.17 -6.18 7.04
C GLY A 65 -0.72 -7.05 7.92
N ASN A 66 -0.23 -7.44 9.11
CA ASN A 66 -0.98 -8.21 10.08
C ASN A 66 -1.92 -7.38 10.97
N PHE A 67 -2.05 -6.07 10.74
CA PHE A 67 -3.01 -5.25 11.47
C PHE A 67 -4.43 -5.77 11.25
N ARG A 68 -5.21 -5.80 12.33
CA ARG A 68 -6.63 -6.20 12.32
C ARG A 68 -7.41 -5.33 13.28
N SER A 69 -8.61 -4.93 12.87
CA SER A 69 -9.52 -4.12 13.66
C SER A 69 -10.96 -4.41 13.23
N SER A 70 -11.92 -4.29 14.15
CA SER A 70 -13.35 -4.31 13.83
C SER A 70 -13.79 -3.15 12.94
N HIS A 71 -12.96 -2.10 12.82
CA HIS A 71 -13.20 -0.96 11.93
C HIS A 71 -12.77 -1.23 10.49
N LEU A 72 -12.14 -2.37 10.20
CA LEU A 72 -11.87 -2.77 8.82
C LEU A 72 -13.19 -3.21 8.15
N PRO A 73 -13.59 -2.59 7.02
CA PRO A 73 -14.85 -2.89 6.34
C PRO A 73 -14.71 -4.16 5.48
N LEU A 74 -14.54 -5.30 6.15
CA LEU A 74 -14.42 -6.60 5.51
C LEU A 74 -15.75 -7.00 4.88
N THR A 75 -15.69 -7.45 3.64
CA THR A 75 -16.80 -8.05 2.91
C THR A 75 -16.72 -9.56 2.95
N GLU A 76 -17.78 -10.24 2.52
CA GLU A 76 -17.76 -11.68 2.31
C GLU A 76 -16.68 -12.13 1.30
N TYR A 77 -16.31 -11.27 0.33
CA TYR A 77 -15.22 -11.56 -0.61
C TYR A 77 -13.85 -11.55 0.07
N ASP A 78 -13.65 -10.64 1.02
CA ASP A 78 -12.42 -10.57 1.82
C ASP A 78 -12.33 -11.78 2.75
N HIS A 79 -13.45 -12.18 3.37
CA HIS A 79 -13.51 -13.37 4.22
C HIS A 79 -13.24 -14.65 3.44
N ALA A 80 -13.82 -14.81 2.26
CA ALA A 80 -13.57 -15.96 1.39
C ALA A 80 -12.11 -15.98 0.90
N LEU A 81 -11.56 -14.81 0.53
CA LEU A 81 -10.15 -14.69 0.15
C LEU A 81 -9.22 -15.10 1.28
N ASP A 82 -9.48 -14.65 2.51
CA ASP A 82 -8.70 -14.99 3.69
C ASP A 82 -8.76 -16.49 4.00
N ALA A 83 -9.96 -17.09 3.96
CA ALA A 83 -10.17 -18.52 4.21
C ALA A 83 -9.42 -19.42 3.20
N ASP A 84 -9.36 -19.01 1.93
CA ASP A 84 -8.67 -19.75 0.87
C ASP A 84 -7.15 -19.46 0.81
N SER A 85 -6.65 -18.53 1.63
CA SER A 85 -5.24 -18.13 1.61
C SER A 85 -4.34 -19.15 2.30
N LEU A 86 -3.03 -19.04 2.09
CA LEU A 86 -2.03 -19.89 2.77
C LEU A 86 -1.94 -19.61 4.28
N ASN A 87 -2.46 -18.47 4.73
CA ASN A 87 -2.38 -17.99 6.11
C ASN A 87 -3.73 -17.37 6.55
N PRO A 88 -4.78 -18.18 6.71
CA PRO A 88 -6.09 -17.69 7.15
C PRO A 88 -6.02 -17.00 8.51
N GLY A 89 -6.68 -15.85 8.65
CA GLY A 89 -6.69 -15.04 9.86
C GLY A 89 -5.47 -14.14 10.04
N GLU A 90 -4.46 -14.24 9.19
CA GLU A 90 -3.25 -13.42 9.18
C GLU A 90 -3.22 -12.45 8.00
N GLN A 91 -2.38 -11.42 8.08
CA GLN A 91 -2.13 -10.45 7.02
C GLN A 91 -3.42 -9.77 6.50
N ILE A 92 -4.42 -9.57 7.38
CA ILE A 92 -5.74 -9.05 7.00
C ILE A 92 -5.64 -7.66 6.36
N PHE A 93 -4.85 -6.76 6.92
CA PHE A 93 -4.65 -5.43 6.34
C PHE A 93 -3.96 -5.50 4.97
N GLU A 94 -2.94 -6.36 4.82
CA GLU A 94 -2.26 -6.56 3.54
C GLU A 94 -3.21 -7.12 2.47
N LYS A 95 -4.06 -8.08 2.82
CA LYS A 95 -5.09 -8.66 1.95
C LYS A 95 -6.11 -7.63 1.47
N MET A 96 -6.32 -6.55 2.22
CA MET A 96 -7.26 -5.49 1.83
C MET A 96 -6.65 -4.42 0.91
N ILE A 97 -5.34 -4.15 1.03
CA ILE A 97 -4.74 -2.94 0.42
C ILE A 97 -3.63 -3.21 -0.60
N SER A 98 -3.00 -4.38 -0.58
CA SER A 98 -1.82 -4.64 -1.42
C SER A 98 -2.17 -5.17 -2.81
N GLY A 99 -1.28 -4.92 -3.77
CA GLY A 99 -1.44 -5.28 -5.17
C GLY A 99 -1.52 -6.78 -5.45
N MET A 100 -1.16 -7.66 -4.50
CA MET A 100 -1.41 -9.08 -4.66
C MET A 100 -2.92 -9.42 -4.66
N TYR A 101 -3.73 -8.66 -3.91
CA TYR A 101 -5.09 -9.05 -3.59
C TYR A 101 -6.18 -8.16 -4.21
N LEU A 102 -5.87 -6.93 -4.63
CA LEU A 102 -6.90 -6.04 -5.22
C LEU A 102 -7.59 -6.66 -6.44
N GLY A 103 -6.82 -7.25 -7.36
CA GLY A 103 -7.38 -7.94 -8.53
C GLY A 103 -8.14 -9.21 -8.18
N GLU A 104 -7.70 -9.95 -7.15
CA GLU A 104 -8.37 -11.17 -6.68
C GLU A 104 -9.74 -10.86 -6.05
N ILE A 105 -9.87 -9.74 -5.33
CA ILE A 105 -11.17 -9.28 -4.82
C ILE A 105 -12.13 -9.02 -5.99
N ILE A 106 -11.70 -8.29 -7.03
CA ILE A 106 -12.52 -8.05 -8.23
C ILE A 106 -12.92 -9.36 -8.90
N ARG A 107 -11.98 -10.31 -9.05
CA ARG A 107 -12.26 -11.62 -9.63
C ARG A 107 -13.35 -12.36 -8.86
N ARG A 108 -13.31 -12.33 -7.52
CA ARG A 108 -14.33 -12.95 -6.66
C ARG A 108 -15.70 -12.31 -6.82
N VAL A 109 -15.78 -10.98 -6.87
CA VAL A 109 -17.05 -10.29 -7.14
C VAL A 109 -17.60 -10.67 -8.53
N LEU A 110 -16.75 -10.66 -9.56
CA LEU A 110 -17.15 -11.04 -10.91
C LEU A 110 -17.59 -12.50 -11.03
N CYS A 111 -16.92 -13.43 -10.31
CA CYS A 111 -17.35 -14.82 -10.21
C CYS A 111 -18.78 -14.91 -9.70
N ARG A 112 -19.06 -14.23 -8.58
CA ARG A 112 -20.40 -14.24 -7.98
C ARG A 112 -21.45 -13.64 -8.91
N MET A 113 -21.14 -12.52 -9.57
CA MET A 113 -22.05 -11.91 -10.55
C MET A 113 -22.30 -12.84 -11.75
N ALA A 114 -21.31 -13.61 -12.18
CA ALA A 114 -21.47 -14.60 -13.23
C ALA A 114 -22.39 -15.75 -12.80
N GLU A 115 -22.27 -16.20 -11.54
CA GLU A 115 -23.03 -17.31 -10.97
C GLU A 115 -24.48 -16.93 -10.63
N GLU A 116 -24.69 -15.77 -10.02
CA GLU A 116 -25.99 -15.38 -9.45
C GLU A 116 -26.82 -14.47 -10.38
N ALA A 117 -26.16 -13.78 -11.32
CA ALA A 117 -26.82 -12.78 -12.17
C ALA A 117 -26.56 -12.97 -13.67
N ALA A 118 -25.98 -14.11 -14.07
CA ALA A 118 -25.63 -14.42 -15.47
C ALA A 118 -24.87 -13.26 -16.16
N PHE A 119 -23.99 -12.58 -15.42
CA PHE A 119 -23.34 -11.34 -15.89
C PHE A 119 -22.53 -11.54 -17.18
N PHE A 120 -22.01 -12.75 -17.41
CA PHE A 120 -21.32 -13.15 -18.64
C PHE A 120 -22.12 -14.17 -19.48
N GLY A 121 -23.44 -14.25 -19.29
CA GLY A 121 -24.33 -15.26 -19.86
C GLY A 121 -24.55 -16.45 -18.93
N ASP A 122 -25.16 -17.51 -19.45
CA ASP A 122 -25.62 -18.68 -18.66
C ASP A 122 -24.49 -19.54 -18.10
N THR A 123 -23.27 -19.38 -18.61
CA THR A 123 -22.10 -20.15 -18.18
C THR A 123 -21.03 -19.24 -17.61
N VAL A 124 -20.58 -19.56 -16.39
CA VAL A 124 -19.45 -18.87 -15.76
C VAL A 124 -18.17 -19.11 -16.57
N PRO A 125 -17.47 -18.05 -17.02
CA PRO A 125 -16.22 -18.19 -17.78
C PRO A 125 -15.18 -19.03 -17.01
N PRO A 126 -14.61 -20.10 -17.59
CA PRO A 126 -13.71 -21.00 -16.87
C PRO A 126 -12.47 -20.31 -16.30
N LYS A 127 -11.87 -19.38 -17.06
CA LYS A 127 -10.71 -18.60 -16.60
C LYS A 127 -11.02 -17.72 -15.39
N LEU A 128 -12.25 -17.23 -15.25
CA LEU A 128 -12.65 -16.41 -14.12
C LEU A 128 -12.58 -17.18 -12.78
N LYS A 129 -12.68 -18.52 -12.82
CA LYS A 129 -12.57 -19.38 -11.63
C LYS A 129 -11.13 -19.60 -11.17
N VAL A 130 -10.13 -19.22 -11.96
CA VAL A 130 -8.72 -19.42 -11.63
C VAL A 130 -8.28 -18.34 -10.63
N PRO A 131 -7.88 -18.71 -9.39
CA PRO A 131 -7.43 -17.73 -8.39
C PRO A 131 -6.26 -16.90 -8.93
N PHE A 132 -6.26 -15.60 -8.59
CA PHE A 132 -5.20 -14.63 -8.95
C PHE A 132 -4.96 -14.45 -10.46
N VAL A 133 -5.88 -14.90 -11.33
CA VAL A 133 -5.79 -14.67 -12.79
C VAL A 133 -5.84 -13.19 -13.14
N LEU A 134 -6.63 -12.41 -12.39
CA LEU A 134 -6.75 -10.96 -12.57
C LEU A 134 -5.83 -10.27 -11.55
N ARG A 135 -4.78 -9.60 -12.02
CA ARG A 135 -3.80 -8.93 -11.15
C ARG A 135 -3.96 -7.41 -11.23
N THR A 136 -3.26 -6.70 -10.35
CA THR A 136 -3.35 -5.24 -10.26
C THR A 136 -2.95 -4.49 -11.53
N PRO A 137 -1.96 -4.90 -12.34
CA PRO A 137 -1.68 -4.21 -13.60
C PRO A 137 -2.86 -4.24 -14.57
N GLU A 138 -3.58 -5.37 -14.67
CA GLU A 138 -4.79 -5.46 -15.47
C GLU A 138 -5.92 -4.59 -14.90
N MET A 139 -6.15 -4.63 -13.58
CA MET A 139 -7.09 -3.74 -12.88
C MET A 139 -6.77 -2.26 -13.13
N SER A 140 -5.49 -1.88 -13.04
CA SER A 140 -5.03 -0.51 -13.25
C SER A 140 -5.26 -0.05 -14.68
N ALA A 141 -4.96 -0.89 -15.66
CA ALA A 141 -5.21 -0.58 -17.06
C ALA A 141 -6.71 -0.40 -17.35
N MET A 142 -7.57 -1.23 -16.76
CA MET A 142 -9.03 -1.09 -16.90
C MET A 142 -9.56 0.18 -16.22
N HIS A 143 -9.04 0.52 -15.04
CA HIS A 143 -9.49 1.70 -14.30
C HIS A 143 -9.07 3.01 -14.96
N HIS A 144 -7.89 3.06 -15.59
CA HIS A 144 -7.40 4.21 -16.36
C HIS A 144 -8.11 4.40 -17.71
N ASP A 145 -8.98 3.47 -18.14
CA ASP A 145 -9.61 3.54 -19.45
C ASP A 145 -10.64 4.68 -19.54
N GLN A 146 -10.28 5.75 -20.24
CA GLN A 146 -11.14 6.92 -20.49
C GLN A 146 -11.80 6.88 -21.89
N SER A 147 -11.64 5.78 -22.64
CA SER A 147 -12.28 5.66 -23.96
C SER A 147 -13.80 5.56 -23.81
N SER A 148 -14.55 6.16 -24.75
CA SER A 148 -16.01 6.20 -24.69
C SER A 148 -16.66 4.81 -24.77
N ASP A 149 -15.97 3.86 -25.41
CA ASP A 149 -16.37 2.47 -25.53
C ASP A 149 -15.69 1.55 -24.50
N LEU A 150 -14.74 2.02 -23.70
CA LEU A 150 -13.96 1.22 -22.75
C LEU A 150 -13.23 0.04 -23.44
N LYS A 151 -12.46 0.36 -24.49
CA LYS A 151 -11.80 -0.65 -25.32
C LYS A 151 -10.68 -1.39 -24.57
N VAL A 152 -9.97 -0.73 -23.66
CA VAL A 152 -8.94 -1.37 -22.85
C VAL A 152 -9.58 -2.41 -21.92
N VAL A 153 -10.74 -2.09 -21.34
CA VAL A 153 -11.51 -3.04 -20.53
C VAL A 153 -11.88 -4.28 -21.34
N GLU A 154 -12.45 -4.10 -22.54
CA GLU A 154 -12.77 -5.20 -23.44
C GLU A 154 -11.56 -6.09 -23.74
N ASN A 155 -10.43 -5.48 -24.10
CA ASN A 155 -9.21 -6.20 -24.44
C ASN A 155 -8.67 -6.97 -23.23
N LYS A 156 -8.65 -6.38 -22.03
CA LYS A 156 -8.19 -7.08 -20.82
C LYS A 156 -9.08 -8.26 -20.45
N LEU A 157 -10.39 -8.12 -20.55
CA LEU A 157 -11.33 -9.22 -20.32
C LEU A 157 -11.12 -10.37 -21.33
N LYS A 158 -10.89 -10.03 -22.60
CA LYS A 158 -10.61 -11.00 -23.65
C LYS A 158 -9.27 -11.70 -23.42
N ASP A 159 -8.20 -10.95 -23.19
CA ASP A 159 -6.84 -11.47 -23.13
C ASP A 159 -6.57 -12.27 -21.85
N VAL A 160 -7.18 -11.89 -20.73
CA VAL A 160 -6.90 -12.48 -19.40
C VAL A 160 -7.95 -13.50 -19.00
N LEU A 161 -9.22 -13.24 -19.31
CA LEU A 161 -10.35 -14.06 -18.87
C LEU A 161 -11.01 -14.84 -20.01
N GLU A 162 -10.56 -14.66 -21.26
CA GLU A 162 -11.17 -15.26 -22.46
C GLU A 162 -12.64 -14.86 -22.63
N ILE A 163 -13.04 -13.70 -22.07
CA ILE A 163 -14.40 -13.17 -22.14
C ILE A 163 -14.49 -12.22 -23.33
N SER A 164 -15.30 -12.59 -24.32
CA SER A 164 -15.60 -11.79 -25.51
C SER A 164 -17.04 -11.25 -25.49
N ASN A 165 -17.37 -10.37 -26.45
CA ASN A 165 -18.73 -9.83 -26.65
C ASN A 165 -19.29 -9.03 -25.46
N THR A 166 -18.43 -8.32 -24.72
CA THR A 166 -18.84 -7.54 -23.56
C THR A 166 -19.58 -6.27 -23.96
N SER A 167 -20.77 -6.05 -23.42
CA SER A 167 -21.50 -4.80 -23.62
C SER A 167 -20.79 -3.61 -22.95
N LEU A 168 -21.06 -2.39 -23.42
CA LEU A 168 -20.55 -1.17 -22.76
C LEU A 168 -21.01 -1.08 -21.29
N ARG A 169 -22.24 -1.52 -20.98
CA ARG A 169 -22.76 -1.56 -19.61
C ARG A 169 -21.92 -2.46 -18.71
N MET A 170 -21.58 -3.67 -19.17
CA MET A 170 -20.73 -4.58 -18.40
C MET A 170 -19.36 -3.98 -18.11
N ARG A 171 -18.76 -3.36 -19.13
CA ARG A 171 -17.45 -2.70 -19.00
C ARG A 171 -17.48 -1.56 -17.98
N ARG A 172 -18.53 -0.73 -17.99
CA ARG A 172 -18.74 0.32 -16.98
C ARG A 172 -18.85 -0.25 -15.57
N THR A 173 -19.63 -1.31 -15.38
CA THR A 173 -19.73 -1.97 -14.07
C THR A 173 -18.38 -2.51 -13.58
N ILE A 174 -17.55 -3.05 -14.48
CA ILE A 174 -16.20 -3.52 -14.11
C ILE A 174 -15.29 -2.35 -13.72
N VAL A 175 -15.36 -1.21 -14.42
CA VAL A 175 -14.62 0.01 -14.03
C VAL A 175 -15.08 0.51 -12.66
N GLU A 176 -16.39 0.52 -12.39
CA GLU A 176 -16.94 0.87 -11.07
C GLU A 176 -16.41 -0.05 -9.97
N LEU A 177 -16.33 -1.36 -10.22
CA LEU A 177 -15.71 -2.31 -9.28
C LEU A 177 -14.22 -2.03 -9.05
N CYS A 178 -13.48 -1.69 -10.11
CA CYS A 178 -12.07 -1.29 -9.98
C CYS A 178 -11.94 -0.05 -9.09
N ASN A 179 -12.81 0.95 -9.29
CA ASN A 179 -12.83 2.15 -8.47
C ASN A 179 -13.14 1.83 -7.00
N ILE A 180 -14.19 1.06 -6.71
CA ILE A 180 -14.57 0.67 -5.34
C ILE A 180 -13.40 0.01 -4.60
N VAL A 181 -12.76 -0.98 -5.23
CA VAL A 181 -11.67 -1.75 -4.60
C VAL A 181 -10.41 -0.90 -4.44
N ALA A 182 -10.04 -0.10 -5.45
CA ALA A 182 -8.89 0.80 -5.38
C ALA A 182 -9.08 1.88 -4.30
N THR A 183 -10.24 2.55 -4.29
CA THR A 183 -10.57 3.58 -3.29
C THR A 183 -10.55 3.01 -1.89
N ARG A 184 -11.14 1.83 -1.65
CA ARG A 184 -11.07 1.15 -0.34
C ARG A 184 -9.62 0.95 0.08
N GLY A 185 -8.80 0.35 -0.78
CA GLY A 185 -7.39 0.08 -0.48
C GLY A 185 -6.62 1.36 -0.14
N ALA A 186 -6.74 2.38 -0.98
CA ALA A 186 -6.05 3.66 -0.83
C ALA A 186 -6.46 4.41 0.44
N ARG A 187 -7.76 4.42 0.77
CA ARG A 187 -8.26 5.06 2.00
C ARG A 187 -7.78 4.34 3.25
N LEU A 188 -7.74 3.01 3.24
CA LEU A 188 -7.20 2.23 4.35
C LEU A 188 -5.70 2.44 4.51
N ALA A 189 -4.94 2.49 3.42
CA ALA A 189 -3.51 2.81 3.45
C ALA A 189 -3.25 4.22 4.02
N ALA A 190 -4.05 5.22 3.61
CA ALA A 190 -3.99 6.58 4.17
C ALA A 190 -4.29 6.60 5.68
N ALA A 191 -5.28 5.83 6.14
CA ALA A 191 -5.58 5.69 7.57
C ALA A 191 -4.42 5.03 8.35
N GLY A 192 -3.72 4.07 7.74
CA GLY A 192 -2.50 3.47 8.30
C GLY A 192 -1.37 4.48 8.46
N ILE A 193 -1.11 5.29 7.42
CA ILE A 193 -0.14 6.39 7.45
C ILE A 193 -0.52 7.41 8.53
N LEU A 194 -1.79 7.82 8.58
CA LEU A 194 -2.29 8.70 9.63
C LEU A 194 -2.00 8.11 11.02
N GLY A 195 -2.24 6.83 11.24
CA GLY A 195 -1.93 6.17 12.51
C GLY A 195 -0.48 6.36 12.95
N ILE A 196 0.48 6.30 12.01
CA ILE A 196 1.89 6.60 12.25
C ILE A 196 2.07 8.08 12.61
N LEU A 197 1.48 8.99 11.84
CA LEU A 197 1.56 10.43 12.10
C LEU A 197 1.02 10.80 13.49
N LYS A 198 -0.13 10.24 13.88
CA LYS A 198 -0.72 10.40 15.23
C LYS A 198 0.21 9.88 16.31
N LYS A 199 0.81 8.69 16.09
CA LYS A 199 1.75 8.09 17.05
C LYS A 199 2.98 8.97 17.26
N MET A 200 3.40 9.71 16.23
CA MET A 200 4.51 10.66 16.26
C MET A 200 4.11 12.08 16.66
N GLY A 201 2.81 12.35 16.88
CA GLY A 201 2.29 13.68 17.20
C GLY A 201 2.43 14.69 16.06
N ARG A 202 2.35 14.21 14.81
CA ARG A 202 2.43 14.98 13.55
C ARG A 202 1.07 15.18 12.88
N ASP A 203 -0.02 14.87 13.59
CA ASP A 203 -1.40 14.98 13.13
C ASP A 203 -2.10 16.29 13.53
N ILE A 204 -1.40 17.16 14.25
CA ILE A 204 -1.93 18.44 14.75
C ILE A 204 -0.97 19.58 14.42
N ALA A 205 -1.53 20.74 14.05
CA ALA A 205 -0.75 21.96 13.88
C ALA A 205 -0.27 22.45 15.26
N ARG A 206 1.02 22.76 15.38
CA ARG A 206 1.59 23.33 16.59
C ARG A 206 2.08 24.74 16.28
N ASP A 207 1.63 25.71 17.08
CA ASP A 207 2.02 27.10 16.92
C ASP A 207 3.55 27.23 17.01
N GLY A 208 4.14 27.80 15.96
CA GLY A 208 5.58 28.05 15.86
C GLY A 208 6.43 26.90 15.30
N GLU A 209 5.91 25.67 15.16
CA GLU A 209 6.65 24.54 14.57
C GLU A 209 6.29 24.36 13.09
N LYS A 210 7.07 24.97 12.20
CA LYS A 210 7.06 24.63 10.76
C LYS A 210 7.88 23.37 10.49
N GLN A 211 7.62 22.29 11.22
CA GLN A 211 8.39 21.07 11.03
C GLN A 211 7.84 20.29 9.84
N LYS A 212 8.58 20.35 8.72
CA LYS A 212 8.35 19.50 7.55
C LYS A 212 8.37 18.04 7.99
N THR A 213 7.38 17.28 7.53
CA THR A 213 7.25 15.86 7.83
C THR A 213 7.16 15.11 6.51
N VAL A 214 8.08 14.19 6.26
CA VAL A 214 8.13 13.45 5.00
C VAL A 214 7.82 11.98 5.25
N VAL A 215 6.89 11.45 4.46
CA VAL A 215 6.59 10.01 4.36
C VAL A 215 7.11 9.52 3.01
N ALA A 216 8.08 8.63 3.05
CA ALA A 216 8.66 8.03 1.85
C ALA A 216 7.81 6.84 1.38
N LEU A 217 7.23 6.91 0.18
CA LEU A 217 6.44 5.82 -0.40
C LEU A 217 7.19 5.14 -1.54
N ASP A 218 7.11 3.82 -1.58
CA ASP A 218 7.69 2.98 -2.63
C ASP A 218 6.71 1.84 -2.99
N GLY A 219 6.92 1.21 -4.14
CA GLY A 219 6.22 0.03 -4.61
C GLY A 219 5.31 0.30 -5.80
N GLY A 220 5.20 -0.71 -6.68
CA GLY A 220 4.54 -0.57 -7.97
C GLY A 220 3.04 -0.23 -7.91
N LEU A 221 2.35 -0.47 -6.79
CA LEU A 221 0.97 -0.04 -6.62
C LEU A 221 0.91 1.48 -6.49
N TYR A 222 1.79 2.08 -5.68
CA TYR A 222 1.88 3.53 -5.56
C TYR A 222 2.51 4.19 -6.81
N GLU A 223 3.53 3.56 -7.40
CA GLU A 223 4.25 4.15 -8.52
C GLU A 223 3.43 4.17 -9.82
N HIS A 224 2.73 3.07 -10.14
CA HIS A 224 2.13 2.90 -11.47
C HIS A 224 0.60 3.02 -11.49
N TYR A 225 -0.08 2.95 -10.33
CA TYR A 225 -1.54 3.06 -10.28
C TYR A 225 -2.00 4.45 -9.86
N SER A 226 -2.11 5.37 -10.83
CA SER A 226 -2.31 6.80 -10.54
C SER A 226 -3.62 7.12 -9.78
N GLU A 227 -4.73 6.41 -10.05
CA GLU A 227 -5.98 6.60 -9.29
C GLU A 227 -5.81 6.22 -7.83
N TYR A 228 -5.06 5.15 -7.54
CA TYR A 228 -4.79 4.71 -6.18
C TYR A 228 -3.99 5.77 -5.42
N SER A 229 -2.90 6.27 -6.02
CA SER A 229 -2.00 7.25 -5.39
C SER A 229 -2.67 8.61 -5.20
N LYS A 230 -3.47 9.06 -6.17
CA LYS A 230 -4.31 10.27 -6.03
C LYS A 230 -5.33 10.11 -4.91
N CYS A 231 -6.02 8.95 -4.86
CA CYS A 231 -6.99 8.68 -3.80
C CYS A 231 -6.33 8.66 -2.41
N LEU A 232 -5.14 8.07 -2.30
CA LEU A 232 -4.37 8.05 -1.05
C LEU A 232 -4.03 9.48 -0.60
N ALA A 233 -3.46 10.30 -1.49
CA ALA A 233 -3.09 11.69 -1.18
C ALA A 233 -4.31 12.53 -0.76
N ASN A 234 -5.40 12.48 -1.54
CA ASN A 234 -6.64 13.20 -1.23
C ASN A 234 -7.24 12.74 0.11
N THR A 235 -7.15 11.45 0.43
CA THR A 235 -7.66 10.93 1.71
C THR A 235 -6.78 11.36 2.88
N LEU A 236 -5.47 11.46 2.69
CA LEU A 236 -4.59 12.01 3.73
C LEU A 236 -4.92 13.47 4.01
N GLU A 237 -5.14 14.27 2.97
CA GLU A 237 -5.57 15.67 3.09
C GLU A 237 -6.92 15.78 3.82
N GLU A 238 -7.91 14.97 3.43
CA GLU A 238 -9.22 14.88 4.09
C GLU A 238 -9.09 14.57 5.60
N LEU A 239 -8.24 13.60 5.96
CA LEU A 239 -8.10 13.12 7.33
C LEU A 239 -7.28 14.07 8.24
N LEU A 240 -6.29 14.77 7.68
CA LEU A 240 -5.42 15.70 8.41
C LEU A 240 -6.00 17.11 8.51
N GLY A 241 -6.81 17.50 7.53
CA GLY A 241 -7.21 18.89 7.32
C GLY A 241 -6.11 19.71 6.64
N GLU A 242 -6.54 20.75 5.93
CA GLU A 242 -5.69 21.55 5.03
C GLU A 242 -4.43 22.11 5.71
N GLU A 243 -4.58 22.64 6.93
CA GLU A 243 -3.48 23.28 7.66
C GLU A 243 -2.36 22.30 8.05
N VAL A 244 -2.72 21.10 8.53
CA VAL A 244 -1.72 20.09 8.90
C VAL A 244 -1.12 19.47 7.64
N TYR A 245 -1.94 19.20 6.63
CA TYR A 245 -1.51 18.57 5.38
C TYR A 245 -0.43 19.38 4.65
N LYS A 246 -0.46 20.73 4.71
CA LYS A 246 0.60 21.60 4.16
C LYS A 246 2.01 21.30 4.71
N SER A 247 2.11 20.66 5.87
CA SER A 247 3.39 20.26 6.48
C SER A 247 3.80 18.82 6.18
N ILE A 248 2.92 18.03 5.55
CA ILE A 248 3.15 16.62 5.21
C ILE A 248 3.51 16.52 3.73
N PHE A 249 4.63 15.85 3.46
CA PHE A 249 5.14 15.61 2.11
C PHE A 249 5.24 14.11 1.87
N VAL A 250 4.68 13.66 0.75
CA VAL A 250 4.75 12.27 0.29
C VAL A 250 5.80 12.24 -0.82
N GLU A 251 6.97 11.67 -0.54
CA GLU A 251 8.08 11.60 -1.49
C GLU A 251 8.22 10.16 -2.01
N HIS A 252 8.43 9.99 -3.32
CA HIS A 252 8.70 8.68 -3.90
C HIS A 252 10.13 8.24 -3.59
N ALA A 253 10.29 7.11 -2.90
CA ALA A 253 11.60 6.57 -2.58
C ALA A 253 12.07 5.65 -3.71
N ASN A 254 12.73 6.23 -4.71
CA ASN A 254 13.39 5.45 -5.77
C ASN A 254 14.48 4.56 -5.15
N ASP A 255 14.37 3.26 -5.36
CA ASP A 255 15.44 2.27 -5.12
C ASP A 255 15.89 2.13 -3.65
N GLY A 256 14.91 2.15 -2.73
CA GLY A 256 15.13 2.03 -1.28
C GLY A 256 15.79 0.72 -0.84
N SER A 257 15.75 -0.33 -1.66
CA SER A 257 16.29 -1.66 -1.34
C SER A 257 17.83 -1.73 -1.47
N GLY A 258 18.41 -1.20 -2.55
CA GLY A 258 19.85 -1.26 -2.82
C GLY A 258 20.64 -0.15 -2.11
N ILE A 259 20.23 1.10 -2.32
CA ILE A 259 20.90 2.27 -1.74
C ILE A 259 20.72 2.32 -0.22
N GLY A 260 19.52 2.01 0.25
CA GLY A 260 19.19 1.99 1.67
C GLY A 260 20.00 0.95 2.47
N ALA A 261 20.23 -0.24 1.89
CA ALA A 261 21.03 -1.27 2.52
C ALA A 261 22.51 -0.86 2.63
N ALA A 262 23.06 -0.23 1.58
CA ALA A 262 24.42 0.31 1.60
C ALA A 262 24.60 1.43 2.64
N LEU A 263 23.60 2.31 2.78
CA LEU A 263 23.61 3.40 3.77
C LEU A 263 23.49 2.88 5.22
N LEU A 264 22.69 1.84 5.44
CA LEU A 264 22.65 1.14 6.74
C LEU A 264 24.03 0.55 7.08
N ALA A 265 24.68 -0.13 6.13
CA ALA A 265 26.02 -0.66 6.33
C ALA A 265 27.05 0.46 6.63
N ALA A 266 26.99 1.58 5.91
CA ALA A 266 27.88 2.72 6.10
C ALA A 266 27.70 3.41 7.47
N SER A 267 26.46 3.62 7.91
CA SER A 267 26.15 4.25 9.20
C SER A 267 26.52 3.39 10.42
N HIS A 268 26.71 2.08 10.22
CA HIS A 268 27.22 1.12 11.20
C HIS A 268 28.67 0.67 10.91
N SER A 269 29.40 1.37 10.04
CA SER A 269 30.78 1.05 9.70
C SER A 269 31.71 1.15 10.93
N LEU A 270 32.67 0.22 11.02
CA LEU A 270 33.74 0.23 12.04
C LEU A 270 34.75 1.37 11.81
N TYR A 271 34.77 1.97 10.62
CA TYR A 271 35.60 3.12 10.28
C TYR A 271 34.84 4.42 10.56
N ARG A 272 35.16 5.11 11.66
CA ARG A 272 34.71 6.49 11.87
C ARG A 272 35.59 7.45 11.06
N PRO A 273 35.04 8.48 10.41
CA PRO A 273 35.85 9.59 9.92
C PRO A 273 36.62 10.18 11.11
N ALA A 274 37.92 10.39 10.96
CA ALA A 274 38.70 11.10 11.97
C ALA A 274 38.08 12.50 12.16
N ASP A 275 37.85 12.90 13.41
CA ASP A 275 37.41 14.25 13.74
C ASP A 275 38.45 15.23 13.17
N SER A 276 38.07 15.98 12.13
CA SER A 276 38.88 17.09 11.64
C SER A 276 38.71 18.25 12.63
N SER A 277 39.75 18.46 13.43
CA SER A 277 39.98 19.59 14.34
C SER A 277 39.76 20.95 13.70
#